data_AF-A0A3B9UTZ8-F1
#
_entry.id   AF-A0A3B9UTZ8-F1
#
_cell.length_a   1.000
_cell.length_b   1.000
_cell.length_c   1.000
_cell.angle_alpha   90.00
_cell.angle_beta   90.00
_cell.angle_gamma   90.00
#
_symmetry.space_group_name_H-M   'P 1'
#
loop_
_entity.id
_entity.type
_entity.pdbx_description
1 polymer ?
#
loop_
_entity_poly.entity_id
_entity_poly.type
_entity_poly.pdbx_seq_one_letter_code
_entity_poly.pdbx_strand_id
1 'polypeptide(L)'
;AVVCFNKMDLVDEDKNSTKDELESAGYEVLYLEAKNNKGLDKLKEKIKDNISVFCGPSGVGKSTILNSFIGKEVMQTGEISDKLKRGKHTTRHSELIEVEEGFLVDTPGFSSLELDFVSKEELQYCFKEFDEYRDDCKFNNCVHYKEPKCGVKNAVEQGKIHKSRYEFYIKTLEEIISRGNRK
;
A
#
# COMPACT_ATOMS: atom_id res chain seq x y z
N ALA A 1 -5.20 -4.62 5.79
CA ALA A 1 -3.86 -4.11 5.49
C ALA A 1 -3.59 -2.91 6.39
N VAL A 2 -2.38 -2.79 6.89
CA VAL A 2 -1.90 -1.64 7.67
C VAL A 2 -0.89 -0.90 6.81
N VAL A 3 -1.00 0.42 6.70
CA VAL A 3 -0.07 1.24 5.92
C VAL A 3 1.00 1.79 6.87
N CYS A 4 2.25 1.43 6.61
CA CYS A 4 3.38 1.87 7.42
C CYS A 4 4.23 2.88 6.64
N PHE A 5 4.33 4.10 7.16
CA PHE A 5 5.28 5.10 6.68
C PHE A 5 6.53 5.05 7.55
N ASN A 6 7.65 4.64 6.95
CA ASN A 6 8.95 4.55 7.60
C ASN A 6 9.84 5.74 7.24
N LYS A 7 10.95 5.90 7.96
CA LYS A 7 11.91 7.01 7.84
C LYS A 7 11.32 8.37 8.20
N MET A 8 10.46 8.38 9.22
CA MET A 8 9.76 9.59 9.64
C MET A 8 10.69 10.66 10.24
N ASP A 9 11.95 10.30 10.51
CA ASP A 9 13.07 11.18 10.84
C ASP A 9 13.48 12.11 9.70
N LEU A 10 13.07 11.83 8.46
CA LEU A 10 13.41 12.62 7.27
C LEU A 10 12.30 13.60 6.83
N VAL A 11 11.19 13.64 7.54
CA VAL A 11 10.00 14.39 7.12
C VAL A 11 9.72 15.52 8.09
N ASP A 12 9.87 16.76 7.61
CA ASP A 12 9.63 18.01 8.35
C ASP A 12 8.22 18.59 8.12
N GLU A 13 7.49 18.12 7.09
CA GLU A 13 6.17 18.63 6.69
C GLU A 13 4.99 18.01 7.46
N ASP A 14 3.79 18.60 7.26
CA ASP A 14 2.53 18.17 7.89
C ASP A 14 2.04 16.81 7.34
N LYS A 15 2.32 15.78 8.15
CA LYS A 15 1.97 14.37 7.88
C LYS A 15 0.48 14.08 8.02
N ASN A 16 -0.29 14.96 8.66
CA ASN A 16 -1.68 14.68 9.03
C ASN A 16 -2.57 14.53 7.79
N SER A 17 -2.35 15.32 6.75
CA SER A 17 -3.12 15.25 5.50
C SER A 17 -3.13 13.85 4.87
N THR A 18 -1.97 13.20 4.76
CA THR A 18 -1.86 11.85 4.19
C THR A 18 -2.44 10.79 5.13
N LYS A 19 -2.31 11.00 6.44
CA LYS A 19 -2.92 10.12 7.43
C LYS A 19 -4.43 10.15 7.33
N ASP A 20 -5.01 11.34 7.35
CA ASP A 20 -6.44 11.57 7.31
C ASP A 20 -7.04 11.01 6.01
N GLU A 21 -6.35 11.18 4.88
CA GLU A 21 -6.73 10.57 3.59
C GLU A 21 -6.84 9.04 3.69
N LEU A 22 -5.85 8.36 4.28
CA LEU A 22 -5.82 6.90 4.35
C LEU A 22 -6.73 6.34 5.44
N GLU A 23 -6.84 7.01 6.58
CA GLU A 23 -7.73 6.63 7.67
C GLU A 23 -9.20 6.81 7.27
N SER A 24 -9.55 7.90 6.57
CA SER A 24 -10.88 8.06 5.98
C SER A 24 -11.19 7.01 4.91
N ALA A 25 -10.16 6.44 4.26
CA ALA A 25 -10.30 5.30 3.36
C ALA A 25 -10.36 3.93 4.08
N GLY A 26 -10.35 3.91 5.42
CA GLY A 26 -10.47 2.69 6.22
C GLY A 26 -9.15 1.92 6.40
N TYR A 27 -8.00 2.58 6.24
CA TYR A 27 -6.69 2.01 6.53
C TYR A 27 -6.15 2.51 7.87
N GLU A 28 -5.58 1.59 8.65
CA GLU A 28 -4.75 1.97 9.81
C GLU A 28 -3.39 2.46 9.32
N VAL A 29 -2.94 3.61 9.84
CA VAL A 29 -1.67 4.23 9.48
C VAL A 29 -0.70 4.21 10.66
N LEU A 30 0.49 3.64 10.46
CA LEU A 30 1.58 3.63 11.43
C LEU A 30 2.77 4.44 10.94
N TYR A 31 3.32 5.28 11.81
CA TYR A 31 4.54 6.04 11.58
C TYR A 31 5.73 5.40 12.29
N LEU A 32 6.79 5.13 11.53
CA LEU A 32 7.95 4.36 11.99
C LEU A 32 9.24 5.13 11.75
N GLU A 33 10.15 5.05 12.71
CA GLU A 33 11.58 5.34 12.52
C GLU A 33 12.35 4.05 12.83
N ALA A 34 12.30 3.08 11.91
CA ALA A 34 12.88 1.76 12.17
C ALA A 34 14.36 1.83 12.53
N LYS A 35 15.12 2.73 11.89
CA LYS A 35 16.55 2.98 12.18
C LYS A 35 16.79 3.41 13.64
N ASN A 36 15.82 4.09 14.24
CA ASN A 36 15.88 4.61 15.61
C ASN A 36 15.03 3.75 16.57
N ASN A 37 14.50 2.60 16.12
CA ASN A 37 13.59 1.73 16.85
C ASN A 37 12.35 2.44 17.43
N LYS A 38 11.78 3.43 16.73
CA LYS A 38 10.56 4.13 17.18
C LYS A 38 9.32 3.73 16.38
N GLY A 39 8.18 3.68 17.05
CA GLY A 39 6.87 3.38 16.46
C GLY A 39 6.64 1.91 16.13
N LEU A 40 7.59 1.04 16.49
CA LEU A 40 7.58 -0.38 16.14
C LEU A 40 6.61 -1.22 16.98
N ASP A 41 6.27 -0.79 18.19
CA ASP A 41 5.48 -1.60 19.14
C ASP A 41 4.10 -1.96 18.58
N LYS A 42 3.37 -0.98 18.03
CA LYS A 42 2.07 -1.24 17.39
C LYS A 42 2.18 -2.19 16.20
N LEU A 43 3.27 -2.13 15.44
CA LEU A 43 3.47 -3.05 14.32
C LEU A 43 3.76 -4.47 14.81
N LYS A 44 4.52 -4.61 15.91
CA LYS A 44 4.76 -5.91 16.56
C LYS A 44 3.46 -6.55 17.05
N GLU A 45 2.59 -5.79 17.71
CA GLU A 45 1.28 -6.27 18.16
C GLU A 45 0.42 -6.81 16.99
N LYS A 46 0.52 -6.21 15.80
CA LYS A 46 -0.20 -6.69 14.61
C LYS A 46 0.41 -7.94 13.99
N ILE A 47 1.72 -8.14 14.14
CA ILE A 47 2.44 -9.31 13.62
C ILE A 47 2.25 -10.51 14.56
N LYS A 48 2.17 -10.26 15.86
CA LYS A 48 2.00 -11.29 16.87
C LYS A 48 0.85 -12.23 16.52
N ASP A 49 1.11 -13.54 16.62
CA ASP A 49 0.18 -14.63 16.31
C ASP A 49 -0.37 -14.65 14.86
N ASN A 50 0.19 -13.85 13.96
CA ASN A 50 -0.26 -13.70 12.57
C ASN A 50 0.86 -14.01 11.58
N ILE A 51 0.47 -14.36 10.34
CA ILE A 51 1.37 -14.39 9.19
C ILE A 51 1.21 -13.06 8.44
N SER A 52 2.26 -12.24 8.46
CA SER A 52 2.30 -10.94 7.82
C SER A 52 3.19 -10.94 6.60
N VAL A 53 2.88 -10.10 5.61
CA VAL A 53 3.70 -9.91 4.42
C VAL A 53 4.05 -8.43 4.31
N PHE A 54 5.34 -8.11 4.20
CA PHE A 54 5.74 -6.74 3.88
C PHE A 54 5.71 -6.51 2.38
N CYS A 55 4.92 -5.53 1.95
CA CYS A 55 4.82 -5.10 0.57
C CYS A 55 5.21 -3.63 0.45
N GLY A 56 5.96 -3.30 -0.59
CA GLY A 56 6.28 -1.91 -0.93
C GLY A 56 7.51 -1.79 -1.81
N PRO A 57 7.78 -0.59 -2.35
CA PRO A 57 8.90 -0.37 -3.24
C PRO A 57 10.27 -0.74 -2.66
N SER A 58 11.25 -0.93 -3.53
CA SER A 58 12.65 -1.05 -3.10
C SER A 58 13.10 0.23 -2.40
N GLY A 59 13.83 0.10 -1.29
CA GLY A 59 14.39 1.24 -0.55
C GLY A 59 13.49 1.88 0.51
N VAL A 60 12.22 1.43 0.68
CA VAL A 60 11.31 1.96 1.73
C VAL A 60 11.66 1.52 3.16
N GLY A 61 12.57 0.55 3.30
CA GLY A 61 13.09 0.10 4.61
C GLY A 61 12.46 -1.17 5.19
N LYS A 62 11.87 -2.05 4.35
CA LYS A 62 11.35 -3.37 4.77
C LYS A 62 12.39 -4.19 5.56
N SER A 63 13.59 -4.37 5.00
CA SER A 63 14.68 -5.11 5.64
C SER A 63 15.19 -4.43 6.92
N THR A 64 15.15 -3.09 6.99
CA THR A 64 15.50 -2.35 8.23
C THR A 64 14.50 -2.64 9.33
N ILE A 65 13.19 -2.62 9.04
CA ILE A 65 12.14 -2.96 10.01
C ILE A 65 12.31 -4.40 10.49
N LEU A 66 12.55 -5.33 9.57
CA LEU A 66 12.78 -6.73 9.90
C LEU A 66 13.99 -6.91 10.85
N ASN A 67 15.13 -6.31 10.53
CA ASN A 67 16.33 -6.39 11.37
C ASN A 67 16.09 -5.80 12.78
N SER A 68 15.33 -4.71 12.88
CA SER A 68 14.92 -4.14 14.17
C SER A 68 14.09 -5.10 15.02
N PHE A 69 13.32 -5.99 14.40
CA PHE A 69 12.54 -7.00 15.12
C PHE A 69 13.37 -8.19 15.60
N ILE A 70 14.30 -8.67 14.77
CA ILE A 70 15.14 -9.83 15.12
C ILE A 70 16.22 -9.46 16.15
N GLY A 71 16.53 -8.16 16.29
CA GLY A 71 17.58 -7.68 17.20
C GLY A 71 19.00 -8.06 16.76
N LYS A 72 19.15 -8.52 15.51
CA LYS A 72 20.43 -8.87 14.86
C LYS A 72 20.34 -8.51 13.37
N GLU A 73 21.46 -8.15 12.76
CA GLU A 73 21.55 -7.94 11.31
C GLU A 73 21.49 -9.29 10.57
N VAL A 74 20.27 -9.78 10.33
CA VAL A 74 20.05 -11.00 9.54
C VAL A 74 20.02 -10.69 8.04
N MET A 75 19.54 -9.50 7.67
CA MET A 75 19.56 -9.00 6.29
C MET A 75 20.61 -7.90 6.10
N GLN A 76 21.34 -7.92 4.97
CA GLN A 76 22.25 -6.85 4.61
C GLN A 76 21.48 -5.53 4.42
N THR A 77 21.54 -4.64 5.41
CA THR A 77 21.00 -3.28 5.34
C THR A 77 22.10 -2.31 4.90
N GLY A 78 22.16 -1.99 3.61
CA GLY A 78 23.16 -1.07 3.05
C GLY A 78 22.71 -0.50 1.70
N GLU A 79 23.07 0.77 1.49
CA GLU A 79 22.78 1.64 0.33
C GLU A 79 22.73 0.85 -0.98
N ILE A 80 21.63 0.99 -1.73
CA ILE A 80 21.37 0.39 -3.06
C ILE A 80 22.20 -0.88 -3.23
N SER A 81 21.72 -2.02 -2.71
CA SER A 81 22.49 -3.28 -2.67
C SER A 81 23.49 -3.33 -3.82
N ASP A 82 24.80 -3.30 -3.54
CA ASP A 82 25.85 -3.34 -4.56
C ASP A 82 25.74 -4.58 -5.48
N LYS A 83 24.80 -5.50 -5.17
CA LYS A 83 24.23 -6.52 -6.06
C LYS A 83 23.54 -5.99 -7.33
N LEU A 84 23.35 -4.68 -7.50
CA LEU A 84 22.76 -4.07 -8.71
C LEU A 84 23.78 -3.79 -9.84
N LYS A 85 25.08 -3.99 -9.63
CA LYS A 85 26.11 -3.69 -10.65
C LYS A 85 26.66 -4.90 -11.41
N ARG A 86 26.24 -6.13 -11.12
CA ARG A 86 26.59 -7.31 -11.92
C ARG A 86 25.48 -8.35 -11.82
N GLY A 87 25.00 -8.78 -12.98
CA GLY A 87 23.70 -9.43 -13.14
C GLY A 87 23.41 -10.63 -12.22
N LYS A 88 22.11 -10.86 -12.06
CA LYS A 88 21.50 -12.17 -11.80
C LYS A 88 21.68 -12.76 -10.40
N HIS A 89 21.26 -12.05 -9.35
CA HIS A 89 20.76 -12.67 -8.12
C HIS A 89 19.58 -11.89 -7.54
N THR A 90 18.41 -12.11 -8.15
CA THR A 90 17.09 -11.82 -7.60
C THR A 90 16.84 -12.68 -6.37
N THR A 91 16.32 -12.12 -5.27
CA THR A 91 15.79 -12.89 -4.12
C THR A 91 14.61 -13.73 -4.62
N ARG A 92 14.88 -14.94 -5.11
CA ARG A 92 13.87 -15.86 -5.67
C ARG A 92 13.10 -16.66 -4.62
N HIS A 93 13.48 -16.53 -3.35
CA HIS A 93 12.83 -17.21 -2.24
C HIS A 93 12.24 -16.17 -1.29
N SER A 94 10.92 -16.22 -1.10
CA SER A 94 10.27 -15.61 0.05
C SER A 94 10.60 -16.45 1.27
N GLU A 95 11.21 -15.83 2.28
CA GLU A 95 11.54 -16.49 3.54
C GLU A 95 10.49 -16.13 4.58
N LEU A 96 10.05 -17.13 5.35
CA LEU A 96 9.22 -16.97 6.54
C LEU A 96 10.15 -16.79 7.73
N ILE A 97 10.02 -15.66 8.40
CA ILE A 97 10.87 -15.28 9.51
C ILE A 97 10.00 -15.17 10.75
N GLU A 98 10.33 -15.95 11.78
CA GLU A 98 9.61 -15.90 13.05
C GLU A 98 9.89 -14.57 13.76
N VAL A 99 8.83 -13.84 14.08
CA VAL A 99 8.89 -12.51 14.71
C VAL A 99 7.74 -12.41 15.71
N GLU A 100 8.03 -12.13 16.97
CA GLU A 100 7.02 -11.83 18.02
C GLU A 100 5.91 -12.89 18.12
N GLU A 101 6.27 -14.18 18.14
CA GLU A 101 5.32 -15.33 18.14
C GLU A 101 4.46 -15.44 16.86
N GLY A 102 4.73 -14.63 15.84
CA GLY A 102 4.14 -14.72 14.50
C GLY A 102 5.20 -14.96 13.41
N PHE A 103 4.79 -14.77 12.15
CA PHE A 103 5.69 -14.91 11.01
C PHE A 103 5.61 -13.70 10.10
N LEU A 104 6.77 -13.30 9.57
CA LEU A 104 6.89 -12.25 8.58
C LEU A 104 7.51 -12.82 7.30
N VAL A 105 6.84 -12.60 6.18
CA VAL A 105 7.32 -12.96 4.86
C VAL A 105 8.05 -11.78 4.25
N ASP A 106 9.35 -11.93 4.01
CA ASP A 106 10.09 -10.95 3.22
C ASP A 106 9.79 -11.15 1.73
N THR A 107 9.38 -10.06 1.08
CA THR A 107 9.14 -10.05 -0.37
C THR A 107 10.08 -9.05 -1.04
N PRO A 108 10.59 -9.39 -2.23
CA PRO A 108 11.33 -8.43 -3.04
C PRO A 108 10.53 -7.14 -3.21
N GLY A 109 11.18 -5.98 -3.08
CA GLY A 109 10.55 -4.72 -3.45
C GLY A 109 10.20 -4.71 -4.93
N PHE A 110 9.08 -4.07 -5.28
CA PHE A 110 8.70 -3.80 -6.67
C PHE A 110 9.09 -2.37 -7.06
N SER A 111 9.40 -2.15 -8.34
CA SER A 111 9.63 -0.80 -8.88
C SER A 111 8.36 -0.18 -9.47
N SER A 112 7.43 -1.03 -9.91
CA SER A 112 6.18 -0.65 -10.56
C SER A 112 5.09 -1.65 -10.18
N LEU A 113 3.84 -1.17 -10.13
CA LEU A 113 2.67 -2.01 -9.94
C LEU A 113 2.02 -2.24 -11.31
N GLU A 114 1.93 -3.50 -11.72
CA GLU A 114 1.15 -3.89 -12.89
C GLU A 114 -0.24 -4.33 -12.41
N LEU A 115 -1.28 -3.86 -13.09
CA LEU A 115 -2.69 -4.13 -12.74
C LEU A 115 -3.37 -5.02 -13.79
N ASP A 116 -2.58 -5.81 -14.52
CA ASP A 116 -3.06 -6.60 -15.66
C ASP A 116 -4.04 -7.71 -15.25
N PHE A 117 -4.11 -8.00 -13.96
CA PHE A 117 -5.04 -8.96 -13.35
C PHE A 117 -6.36 -8.33 -12.86
N VAL A 118 -6.53 -7.01 -12.99
CA VAL A 118 -7.74 -6.29 -12.56
C VAL A 118 -8.47 -5.74 -13.79
N SER A 119 -9.70 -6.18 -14.01
CA SER A 119 -10.55 -5.59 -15.06
C SER A 119 -11.06 -4.20 -14.68
N LYS A 120 -11.58 -3.46 -15.66
CA LYS A 120 -12.17 -2.13 -15.42
C LYS A 120 -13.39 -2.20 -14.48
N GLU A 121 -14.15 -3.28 -14.54
CA GLU A 121 -15.29 -3.54 -13.67
C GLU A 121 -14.84 -3.89 -12.25
N GLU A 122 -13.71 -4.58 -12.10
CA GLU A 122 -13.19 -5.02 -10.80
C GLU A 122 -12.45 -3.93 -10.02
N LEU A 123 -11.88 -2.93 -10.71
CA LEU A 123 -11.06 -1.89 -10.08
C LEU A 123 -11.79 -1.18 -8.93
N GLN A 124 -13.10 -0.97 -9.05
CA GLN A 124 -13.90 -0.32 -8.01
C GLN A 124 -13.85 -1.05 -6.65
N TYR A 125 -13.67 -2.37 -6.65
CA TYR A 125 -13.59 -3.17 -5.43
C TYR A 125 -12.22 -3.09 -4.73
N CYS A 126 -11.23 -2.47 -5.38
CA CYS A 126 -9.94 -2.19 -4.77
C CYS A 126 -9.94 -0.91 -3.90
N PHE A 127 -11.03 -0.14 -3.94
CA PHE A 127 -11.22 1.11 -3.18
C PHE A 127 -12.31 0.91 -2.14
N LYS A 128 -11.92 0.55 -0.93
CA LYS A 128 -12.84 0.20 0.17
C LYS A 128 -13.81 1.33 0.50
N GLU A 129 -13.34 2.56 0.41
CA GLU A 129 -14.12 3.76 0.67
C GLU A 129 -15.30 3.94 -0.31
N PHE A 130 -15.36 3.18 -1.40
CA PHE A 130 -16.49 3.22 -2.32
C PHE A 130 -17.63 2.32 -1.86
N ASP A 131 -17.36 1.29 -1.05
CA ASP A 131 -18.33 0.25 -0.68
C ASP A 131 -19.63 0.84 -0.12
N GLU A 132 -19.54 1.88 0.72
CA GLU A 132 -20.68 2.54 1.35
C GLU A 132 -21.58 3.30 0.36
N TYR A 133 -21.06 3.70 -0.80
CA TYR A 133 -21.75 4.61 -1.73
C TYR A 133 -22.13 3.96 -3.06
N ARG A 134 -21.87 2.66 -3.24
CA ARG A 134 -22.21 1.95 -4.49
C ARG A 134 -23.71 1.84 -4.67
N ASP A 135 -24.45 1.54 -3.61
CA ASP A 135 -25.91 1.33 -3.66
C ASP A 135 -26.69 2.63 -3.96
N ASP A 136 -26.06 3.79 -3.77
CA ASP A 136 -26.59 5.10 -4.13
C ASP A 136 -26.44 5.42 -5.63
N CYS A 137 -25.81 4.53 -6.41
CA CYS A 137 -25.69 4.72 -7.85
C CYS A 137 -27.01 4.41 -8.57
N LYS A 138 -27.34 5.23 -9.58
CA LYS A 138 -28.50 4.96 -10.44
C LYS A 138 -28.40 3.62 -11.21
N PHE A 139 -27.18 3.18 -11.52
CA PHE A 139 -26.93 2.00 -12.36
C PHE A 139 -26.20 0.93 -11.55
N ASN A 140 -26.67 -0.32 -11.65
CA ASN A 140 -26.07 -1.46 -10.95
C ASN A 140 -24.65 -1.81 -11.43
N ASN A 141 -24.30 -1.42 -12.66
CA ASN A 141 -22.99 -1.64 -13.27
C ASN A 141 -22.16 -0.35 -13.38
N CYS A 142 -22.40 0.62 -12.49
CA CYS A 142 -21.64 1.86 -12.43
C CYS A 142 -20.16 1.56 -12.17
N VAL A 143 -19.26 2.12 -13.01
CA VAL A 143 -17.81 2.16 -12.77
C VAL A 143 -17.36 3.55 -12.33
N HIS A 144 -18.29 4.34 -11.78
CA HIS A 144 -18.03 5.63 -11.14
C HIS A 144 -17.19 6.64 -11.95
N TYR A 145 -17.30 6.63 -13.28
CA TYR A 145 -16.50 7.49 -14.15
C TYR A 145 -17.40 8.55 -14.83
N LYS A 146 -18.03 8.17 -15.94
CA LYS A 146 -18.85 9.08 -16.77
C LYS A 146 -20.35 8.97 -16.47
N GLU A 147 -20.75 8.03 -15.63
CA GLU A 147 -22.14 7.73 -15.31
C GLU A 147 -22.82 8.89 -14.57
N PRO A 148 -24.02 9.32 -14.96
CA PRO A 148 -24.78 10.31 -14.21
C PRO A 148 -25.37 9.70 -12.93
N LYS A 149 -25.61 10.54 -11.91
CA LYS A 149 -26.18 10.12 -10.61
C LYS A 149 -25.42 8.94 -9.98
N CYS A 150 -24.15 9.17 -9.70
CA CYS A 150 -23.23 8.22 -9.09
C CYS A 150 -23.05 8.55 -7.60
N GLY A 151 -23.33 7.60 -6.72
CA GLY A 151 -23.16 7.74 -5.27
C GLY A 151 -21.73 8.08 -4.87
N VAL A 152 -20.74 7.40 -5.44
CA VAL A 152 -19.31 7.68 -5.21
C VAL A 152 -18.95 9.12 -5.60
N LYS A 153 -19.39 9.61 -6.77
CA LYS A 153 -19.10 11.00 -7.17
C LYS A 153 -19.76 12.02 -6.23
N ASN A 154 -20.97 11.76 -5.77
CA ASN A 154 -21.66 12.60 -4.78
C ASN A 154 -20.92 12.58 -3.43
N ALA A 155 -20.41 11.43 -2.99
CA ALA A 155 -19.62 11.32 -1.77
C ALA A 155 -18.29 12.08 -1.86
N VAL A 156 -17.66 12.12 -3.04
CA VAL A 156 -16.49 12.97 -3.31
C VAL A 156 -16.86 14.46 -3.24
N GLU A 157 -17.96 14.87 -3.87
CA GLU A 157 -18.46 16.26 -3.82
C GLU A 157 -18.79 16.72 -2.39
N GLN A 158 -19.26 15.81 -1.54
CA GLN A 158 -19.56 16.06 -0.13
C GLN A 158 -18.32 15.98 0.78
N GLY A 159 -17.15 15.65 0.25
CA GLY A 159 -15.91 15.49 1.03
C GLY A 159 -15.85 14.23 1.90
N LYS A 160 -16.76 13.26 1.69
CA LYS A 160 -16.76 11.97 2.40
C LYS A 160 -15.71 11.01 1.84
N ILE A 161 -15.43 11.12 0.53
CA ILE A 161 -14.30 10.45 -0.13
C ILE A 161 -13.29 11.53 -0.47
N HIS A 162 -12.03 11.31 -0.09
CA HIS A 162 -10.97 12.25 -0.38
C HIS A 162 -10.75 12.39 -1.90
N LYS A 163 -10.62 13.62 -2.39
CA LYS A 163 -10.60 13.90 -3.83
C LYS A 163 -9.43 13.23 -4.55
N SER A 164 -8.23 13.23 -3.95
CA SER A 164 -7.04 12.57 -4.51
C SER A 164 -7.23 11.06 -4.72
N ARG A 165 -7.98 10.39 -3.83
CA ARG A 165 -8.30 8.96 -3.93
C ARG A 165 -9.15 8.67 -5.15
N TYR A 166 -10.19 9.48 -5.37
CA TYR A 166 -11.03 9.37 -6.55
C TYR A 166 -10.28 9.75 -7.84
N GLU A 167 -9.45 10.80 -7.82
CA GLU A 167 -8.61 11.17 -8.96
C GLU A 167 -7.62 10.05 -9.32
N PHE A 168 -7.02 9.39 -8.32
CA PHE A 168 -6.17 8.20 -8.52
C PHE A 168 -6.96 7.04 -9.14
N TYR A 169 -8.16 6.74 -8.64
CA TYR A 169 -9.04 5.74 -9.22
C TYR A 169 -9.31 6.00 -10.71
N ILE A 170 -9.69 7.22 -11.07
CA ILE A 170 -10.00 7.59 -12.46
C ILE A 170 -8.76 7.44 -13.35
N LYS A 171 -7.60 7.93 -12.89
CA LYS A 171 -6.34 7.77 -13.63
C LYS A 171 -6.03 6.29 -13.89
N THR A 172 -6.15 5.44 -12.86
CA THR A 172 -5.92 4.00 -12.99
C THR A 172 -6.93 3.34 -13.93
N LEU A 173 -8.20 3.73 -13.85
CA LEU A 173 -9.25 3.22 -14.74
C LEU A 173 -8.96 3.57 -16.21
N GLU A 174 -8.56 4.81 -16.49
CA GLU A 174 -8.18 5.26 -17.83
C GLU A 174 -6.97 4.49 -18.37
N GLU A 175 -5.97 4.22 -17.53
CA GLU A 175 -4.82 3.38 -17.90
C GLU A 175 -5.28 1.97 -18.30
N ILE A 176 -6.13 1.31 -17.50
CA ILE A 176 -6.67 -0.03 -17.78
C ILE A 176 -7.47 -0.03 -19.10
N ILE A 177 -8.36 0.95 -19.30
CA ILE A 177 -9.15 1.07 -20.54
C ILE A 177 -8.23 1.25 -21.75
N SER A 178 -7.19 2.09 -21.64
CA SER A 178 -6.27 2.34 -22.76
C SER A 178 -5.47 1.09 -23.14
N ARG A 179 -5.11 0.23 -22.16
CA ARG A 179 -4.41 -1.04 -22.39
C ARG A 179 -5.32 -2.06 -23.08
N GLY A 180 -6.59 -2.15 -22.67
CA GLY A 180 -7.57 -3.04 -23.29
C GLY A 180 -7.78 -2.77 -24.79
N ASN A 181 -7.66 -1.51 -25.21
CA ASN A 181 -7.80 -1.11 -26.62
C ASN A 181 -6.56 -1.43 -27.50
N ARG A 182 -5.45 -1.90 -26.90
CA ARG A 182 -4.20 -2.23 -27.61
C ARG A 182 -4.03 -3.74 -27.90
N LYS A 183 -4.97 -4.57 -27.43
CA LYS A 183 -5.05 -6.00 -27.75
C LYS A 183 -6.03 -6.21 -28.91
#